data_AF-A0A3P6TAE2-F1
#
_entry.id   AF-A0A3P6TAE2-F1
#
_cell.length_a   1.000
_cell.length_b   1.000
_cell.length_c   1.000
_cell.angle_alpha   90.00
_cell.angle_beta   90.00
_cell.angle_gamma   90.00
#
_symmetry.space_group_name_H-M   'P 1'
#
loop_
_entity.id
_entity.type
_entity.pdbx_description
1 polymer ?
#
loop_
_entity_poly.entity_id
_entity_poly.type
_entity_poly.pdbx_seq_one_letter_code
_entity_poly.pdbx_strand_id
1 'polypeptide(L)'
;MNTVNEQTRASHQPSKHPPCTSRSNWSSIQELQFSMVIDNHRVHGQFVESLPFAIKFPTGNVDFIVRPGLDKSGSPVVLLYGRAQHELSEWKYTAQLRIKTGTAGKQQGVRIVDKLLVEFGNRKPPLSLNVADTEVKRIKFEMRLIKKLYEQLPTFQNGGDVTLLFEQNEKLYVEKALLAVHSRYMASMLHDAAPDAMIDMCSFDRDDFLELLYQIYDTRRPISANLFALSRAAISYKADVILARITKFISNLDMDLISKFKLAIQLELDHTLVELVYNAEQRGIWRDLIEQGFEPKSLGVEIYRHIICPTIIKARQYRLGISLYSSYLQFNFHAPQHPYTVPLLVPGQTLYVNKGILSLYNINILENLQGGYFLKITPKLVASCSNEGITVIDLILKMLQHMYPSKAVVPGLYIRPMLLLAEEHGMKRLLNSLCEMLALEPTLSPTRMLENFELASRYHHLNLLNANLLRMEGSFKRKVDEMVTLERFDELPAEVQQKILERKYSGWALNDQHLANVPTTNLERTISLISGGLKLNAYENDPNLLTFQGMKSVEAFGSVEEMNTADL
;
A
#
# COMPACT_ATOMS: atom_id res chain seq x y z
N MET A 1 23.01 -53.79 72.01
CA MET A 1 23.87 -52.63 72.24
C MET A 1 23.75 -51.72 71.03
N ASN A 2 23.45 -50.44 71.27
CA ASN A 2 23.97 -49.26 70.56
C ASN A 2 24.94 -49.57 69.41
N THR A 3 24.92 -48.99 68.21
CA THR A 3 24.59 -47.63 67.69
C THR A 3 25.29 -47.64 66.30
N VAL A 4 24.99 -46.86 65.26
CA VAL A 4 25.16 -45.41 65.00
C VAL A 4 24.74 -45.29 63.51
N ASN A 5 23.67 -44.57 63.13
CA ASN A 5 23.64 -43.18 62.68
C ASN A 5 24.33 -42.90 61.32
N GLU A 6 23.56 -42.47 60.32
CA GLU A 6 23.76 -41.18 59.65
C GLU A 6 22.60 -40.82 58.69
N GLN A 7 22.36 -39.51 58.62
CA GLN A 7 21.20 -38.79 58.08
C GLN A 7 21.25 -38.69 56.54
N THR A 8 20.17 -38.52 55.77
CA THR A 8 19.54 -37.20 55.54
C THR A 8 18.27 -37.25 54.68
N ARG A 9 17.23 -36.55 55.16
CA ARG A 9 16.30 -35.60 54.48
C ARG A 9 15.52 -36.00 53.21
N ALA A 10 14.26 -36.37 53.47
CA ALA A 10 13.01 -35.86 52.91
C ALA A 10 13.02 -35.09 51.57
N SER A 11 12.39 -35.70 50.55
CA SER A 11 11.72 -35.01 49.45
C SER A 11 10.21 -35.02 49.68
N HIS A 12 9.61 -33.83 49.75
CA HIS A 12 8.17 -33.63 49.73
C HIS A 12 7.60 -34.01 48.36
N GLN A 13 6.64 -34.93 48.34
CA GLN A 13 5.67 -35.04 47.23
C GLN A 13 4.61 -33.94 47.37
N PRO A 14 4.34 -33.13 46.35
CA PRO A 14 3.05 -32.50 46.18
C PRO A 14 2.22 -33.36 45.21
N SER A 15 1.25 -34.09 45.77
CA SER A 15 0.08 -34.47 44.98
C SER A 15 -0.72 -33.19 44.67
N LYS A 16 -1.05 -32.98 43.39
CA LYS A 16 -2.40 -32.69 42.90
C LYS A 16 -2.35 -32.27 41.43
N HIS A 17 -3.20 -32.94 40.66
CA HIS A 17 -3.50 -32.71 39.26
C HIS A 17 -3.67 -31.22 38.89
N PRO A 18 -3.25 -30.79 37.69
CA PRO A 18 -3.67 -29.50 37.15
C PRO A 18 -5.19 -29.57 36.86
N PRO A 19 -5.94 -28.48 37.06
CA PRO A 19 -7.38 -28.48 36.80
C PRO A 19 -7.66 -28.65 35.31
N CYS A 20 -8.57 -29.57 34.99
CA CYS A 20 -9.21 -29.74 33.68
C CYS A 20 -10.07 -28.50 33.33
N THR A 21 -9.45 -27.41 32.88
CA THR A 21 -10.15 -26.25 32.29
C THR A 21 -10.00 -26.19 30.76
N SER A 22 -9.15 -27.03 30.16
CA SER A 22 -8.89 -26.97 28.71
C SER A 22 -10.04 -27.54 27.86
N ARG A 23 -10.80 -28.53 28.33
CA ARG A 23 -11.90 -29.13 27.54
C ARG A 23 -13.15 -28.24 27.43
N SER A 24 -13.45 -27.40 28.42
CA SER A 24 -14.65 -26.54 28.43
C SER A 24 -14.55 -25.35 27.48
N ASN A 25 -13.35 -24.89 27.16
CA ASN A 25 -13.16 -23.68 26.36
C ASN A 25 -13.16 -23.99 24.85
N TRP A 26 -12.97 -25.26 24.47
CA TRP A 26 -13.15 -25.69 23.08
C TRP A 26 -14.62 -25.89 22.70
N SER A 27 -15.48 -26.27 23.65
CA SER A 27 -16.93 -26.37 23.37
C SER A 27 -17.54 -24.99 23.11
N SER A 28 -17.08 -23.94 23.78
CA SER A 28 -17.54 -22.57 23.51
C SER A 28 -17.16 -22.09 22.11
N ILE A 29 -16.02 -22.53 21.56
CA ILE A 29 -15.62 -22.28 20.16
C ILE A 29 -16.51 -23.02 19.17
N GLN A 30 -16.81 -24.30 19.42
CA GLN A 30 -17.59 -25.14 18.51
C GLN A 30 -19.01 -24.60 18.30
N GLU A 31 -19.55 -23.90 19.29
CA GLU A 31 -20.89 -23.34 19.24
C GLU A 31 -20.97 -21.97 18.52
N LEU A 32 -19.83 -21.37 18.15
CA LEU A 32 -19.80 -20.09 17.45
C LEU A 32 -20.27 -20.25 16.00
N GLN A 33 -21.24 -19.41 15.62
CA GLN A 33 -21.76 -19.31 14.26
C GLN A 33 -21.36 -17.99 13.64
N PHE A 34 -20.85 -18.07 12.41
CA PHE A 34 -20.39 -16.91 11.66
C PHE A 34 -21.29 -16.61 10.47
N SER A 35 -21.49 -15.33 10.18
CA SER A 35 -22.10 -14.89 8.93
C SER A 35 -21.43 -13.63 8.41
N MET A 36 -21.38 -13.49 7.09
CA MET A 36 -20.74 -12.36 6.44
C MET A 36 -21.66 -11.76 5.37
N VAL A 37 -21.73 -10.44 5.36
CA VAL A 37 -22.39 -9.64 4.31
C VAL A 37 -21.36 -8.67 3.77
N ILE A 38 -21.18 -8.62 2.46
CA ILE A 38 -20.23 -7.73 1.79
C ILE A 38 -20.98 -6.93 0.73
N ASP A 39 -20.86 -5.61 0.77
CA ASP A 39 -21.50 -4.70 -0.19
C ASP A 39 -23.01 -5.01 -0.35
N ASN A 40 -23.70 -5.24 0.78
CA ASN A 40 -25.11 -5.65 0.89
C ASN A 40 -25.47 -7.06 0.39
N HIS A 41 -24.50 -7.89 0.00
CA HIS A 41 -24.72 -9.26 -0.45
C HIS A 41 -24.30 -10.28 0.62
N ARG A 42 -25.16 -11.26 0.91
CA ARG A 42 -24.83 -12.34 1.85
C ARG A 42 -23.87 -13.33 1.20
N VAL A 43 -22.70 -13.53 1.80
CA VAL A 43 -21.70 -14.48 1.31
C VAL A 43 -21.90 -15.83 2.00
N HIS A 44 -21.94 -16.89 1.21
CA HIS A 44 -22.07 -18.25 1.74
C HIS A 44 -20.71 -18.72 2.27
N GLY A 45 -20.70 -19.17 3.52
CA GLY A 45 -19.49 -19.69 4.17
C GLY A 45 -19.24 -21.15 3.79
N GLN A 46 -17.97 -21.51 3.65
CA GLN A 46 -17.51 -22.88 3.42
C GLN A 46 -16.49 -23.25 4.50
N PHE A 47 -16.53 -24.47 5.01
CA PHE A 47 -15.51 -24.92 5.97
C PHE A 47 -14.14 -25.04 5.29
N VAL A 48 -13.08 -24.75 6.04
CA VAL A 48 -11.70 -24.89 5.58
C VAL A 48 -11.13 -26.19 6.16
N GLU A 49 -10.91 -27.20 5.31
CA GLU A 49 -10.47 -28.54 5.75
C GLU A 49 -9.15 -28.51 6.53
N SER A 50 -8.23 -27.63 6.15
CA SER A 50 -6.91 -27.51 6.79
C SER A 50 -6.90 -26.71 8.10
N LEU A 51 -8.02 -26.10 8.49
CA LEU A 51 -8.09 -25.24 9.68
C LEU A 51 -9.32 -25.59 10.54
N PRO A 52 -9.13 -26.08 11.78
CA PRO A 52 -10.24 -26.45 12.65
C PRO A 52 -11.26 -25.31 12.83
N PHE A 53 -12.53 -25.60 12.57
CA PHE A 53 -13.68 -24.69 12.74
C PHE A 53 -13.63 -23.39 11.94
N ALA A 54 -12.65 -23.23 11.04
CA ALA A 54 -12.54 -22.02 10.23
C ALA A 54 -13.55 -22.04 9.08
N ILE A 55 -14.10 -20.88 8.78
CA ILE A 55 -15.04 -20.68 7.68
C ILE A 55 -14.43 -19.66 6.72
N LYS A 56 -14.35 -20.01 5.43
CA LYS A 56 -14.00 -19.10 4.34
C LYS A 56 -15.25 -18.54 3.68
N PHE A 57 -15.21 -17.26 3.34
CA PHE A 57 -16.24 -16.51 2.64
C PHE A 57 -15.65 -15.99 1.32
N PRO A 58 -15.92 -16.66 0.17
CA PRO A 58 -15.30 -16.33 -1.10
C PRO A 58 -15.87 -15.04 -1.71
N THR A 59 -15.00 -14.19 -2.27
CA THR A 59 -15.40 -12.89 -2.87
C THR A 59 -14.86 -12.64 -4.27
N GLY A 60 -14.48 -13.72 -4.98
CA GLY A 60 -13.85 -13.66 -6.30
C GLY A 60 -12.33 -13.84 -6.19
N ASN A 61 -11.59 -12.77 -5.93
CA ASN A 61 -10.11 -12.83 -5.92
C ASN A 61 -9.50 -13.11 -4.54
N VAL A 62 -10.24 -12.79 -3.47
CA VAL A 62 -9.80 -12.91 -2.08
C VAL A 62 -10.90 -13.60 -1.28
N ASP A 63 -10.52 -14.59 -0.50
CA ASP A 63 -11.40 -15.26 0.46
C ASP A 63 -11.19 -14.65 1.84
N PHE A 64 -12.27 -14.23 2.50
CA PHE A 64 -12.21 -13.82 3.91
C PHE A 64 -12.35 -15.05 4.80
N ILE A 65 -11.38 -15.27 5.68
CA ILE A 65 -11.33 -16.41 6.58
C ILE A 65 -11.63 -15.92 7.99
N VAL A 66 -12.63 -16.55 8.60
CA VAL A 66 -12.95 -16.41 10.02
C VAL A 66 -12.45 -17.67 10.72
N ARG A 67 -11.45 -17.52 11.59
CA ARG A 67 -10.84 -18.62 12.33
C ARG A 67 -11.05 -18.40 13.84
N PRO A 68 -11.90 -19.18 14.51
CA PRO A 68 -11.95 -19.19 15.95
C PRO A 68 -10.76 -19.95 16.55
N GLY A 69 -10.40 -19.64 17.78
CA GLY A 69 -9.32 -20.25 18.53
C GLY A 69 -9.35 -19.82 19.99
N LEU A 70 -8.32 -20.22 20.74
CA LEU A 70 -8.08 -19.77 22.11
C LEU A 70 -6.82 -18.89 22.15
N ASP A 71 -6.86 -17.84 22.95
CA ASP A 71 -5.68 -17.05 23.26
C ASP A 71 -4.76 -17.78 24.27
N LYS A 72 -3.65 -17.14 24.67
CA LYS A 72 -2.70 -17.72 25.65
C LYS A 72 -3.32 -17.96 27.03
N SER A 73 -4.40 -17.27 27.37
CA SER A 73 -5.13 -17.42 28.63
C SER A 73 -6.23 -18.49 28.55
N GLY A 74 -6.45 -19.09 27.38
CA GLY A 74 -7.54 -20.02 27.14
C GLY A 74 -8.88 -19.32 26.90
N SER A 75 -8.89 -18.01 26.63
CA SER A 75 -10.09 -17.24 26.30
C SER A 75 -10.42 -17.35 24.80
N PRO A 76 -11.71 -17.40 24.39
CA PRO A 76 -12.06 -17.50 22.98
C PRO A 76 -11.65 -16.24 22.19
N VAL A 77 -10.96 -16.47 21.08
CA VAL A 77 -10.52 -15.44 20.13
C VAL A 77 -10.99 -15.80 18.72
N VAL A 78 -11.43 -14.81 17.96
CA VAL A 78 -11.81 -14.97 16.56
C VAL A 78 -10.91 -14.09 15.69
N LEU A 79 -10.19 -14.71 14.77
CA LEU A 79 -9.36 -14.02 13.79
C LEU A 79 -10.14 -13.85 12.49
N LEU A 80 -10.17 -12.62 11.96
CA LEU A 80 -10.65 -12.31 10.62
C LEU A 80 -9.50 -11.79 9.76
N TYR A 81 -9.24 -12.46 8.64
CA TYR A 81 -8.21 -12.06 7.68
C TYR A 81 -8.61 -12.47 6.26
N GLY A 82 -7.89 -11.98 5.25
CA GLY A 82 -8.10 -12.40 3.86
C GLY A 82 -6.98 -13.29 3.36
N ARG A 83 -7.28 -14.10 2.35
CA ARG A 83 -6.32 -14.92 1.60
C ARG A 83 -6.64 -14.80 0.11
N ALA A 84 -5.67 -14.45 -0.72
CA ALA A 84 -5.87 -14.45 -2.15
C ALA A 84 -6.08 -15.88 -2.67
N GLN A 85 -6.88 -16.02 -3.73
CA GLN A 85 -7.04 -17.30 -4.43
C GLN A 85 -5.82 -17.66 -5.28
N HIS A 86 -5.06 -16.66 -5.73
CA HIS A 86 -3.81 -16.83 -6.46
C HIS A 86 -2.63 -16.45 -5.57
N GLU A 87 -1.66 -17.36 -5.42
CA GLU A 87 -0.50 -17.16 -4.54
C GLU A 87 0.39 -15.99 -4.99
N LEU A 88 0.63 -15.88 -6.29
CA LEU A 88 1.39 -14.78 -6.91
C LEU A 88 0.49 -13.56 -7.15
N SER A 89 -0.02 -12.98 -6.08
CA SER A 89 -0.81 -11.75 -6.15
C SER A 89 -0.49 -10.77 -5.04
N GLU A 90 -0.63 -9.48 -5.36
CA GLU A 90 -0.55 -8.38 -4.43
C GLU A 90 -1.94 -7.80 -4.23
N TRP A 91 -2.43 -7.82 -3.00
CA TRP A 91 -3.75 -7.31 -2.70
C TRP A 91 -3.82 -6.59 -1.36
N LYS A 92 -4.67 -5.56 -1.33
CA LYS A 92 -5.01 -4.79 -0.15
C LYS A 92 -6.41 -4.25 -0.27
N TYR A 93 -7.28 -4.65 0.65
CA TYR A 93 -8.67 -4.18 0.71
C TYR A 93 -8.87 -3.31 1.95
N THR A 94 -9.36 -2.09 1.75
CA THR A 94 -9.86 -1.24 2.83
C THR A 94 -11.36 -1.44 2.94
N ALA A 95 -11.85 -1.75 4.13
CA ALA A 95 -13.25 -2.04 4.38
C ALA A 95 -13.78 -1.27 5.58
N GLN A 96 -14.97 -0.68 5.44
CA GLN A 96 -15.78 -0.36 6.60
C GLN A 96 -16.40 -1.66 7.12
N LEU A 97 -16.19 -1.96 8.39
CA LEU A 97 -16.65 -3.18 9.03
C LEU A 97 -17.55 -2.83 10.22
N ARG A 98 -18.72 -3.45 10.26
CA ARG A 98 -19.58 -3.55 11.44
C ARG A 98 -19.55 -4.97 11.96
N ILE A 99 -19.32 -5.10 13.26
CA ILE A 99 -19.37 -6.37 13.97
C ILE A 99 -20.67 -6.42 14.76
N LYS A 100 -21.43 -7.49 14.58
CA LYS A 100 -22.65 -7.75 15.34
C LYS A 100 -22.55 -9.05 16.11
N THR A 101 -23.07 -9.08 17.33
CA THR A 101 -23.10 -10.27 18.19
C THR A 101 -24.52 -10.66 18.56
N GLY A 102 -24.73 -11.91 18.92
CA GLY A 102 -26.00 -12.41 19.44
C GLY A 102 -25.85 -13.74 20.18
N THR A 103 -26.89 -14.08 20.93
CA THR A 103 -27.03 -15.34 21.68
C THR A 103 -27.39 -16.51 20.77
N ALA A 104 -27.41 -17.75 21.27
CA ALA A 104 -27.83 -18.93 20.49
C ALA A 104 -29.26 -18.82 19.95
N GLY A 105 -30.16 -18.18 20.70
CA GLY A 105 -31.56 -18.03 20.33
C GLY A 105 -31.75 -17.11 19.13
N LYS A 106 -32.20 -17.67 18.00
CA LYS A 106 -32.42 -16.91 16.75
C LYS A 106 -33.52 -15.84 16.84
N GLN A 107 -34.36 -15.89 17.88
CA GLN A 107 -35.46 -14.94 18.09
C GLN A 107 -34.97 -13.52 18.43
N GLN A 108 -33.82 -13.40 19.11
CA GLN A 108 -33.16 -12.10 19.29
C GLN A 108 -32.26 -11.83 18.08
N GLY A 109 -32.46 -10.68 17.43
CA GLY A 109 -31.59 -10.20 16.35
C GLY A 109 -30.16 -9.94 16.84
N VAL A 110 -29.19 -9.95 15.94
CA VAL A 110 -27.80 -9.57 16.27
C VAL A 110 -27.69 -8.06 16.43
N ARG A 111 -26.93 -7.59 17.44
CA ARG A 111 -26.73 -6.17 17.75
C ARG A 111 -25.37 -5.68 17.27
N ILE A 112 -25.29 -4.46 16.73
CA ILE A 112 -24.00 -3.84 16.40
C ILE A 112 -23.27 -3.55 17.71
N VAL A 113 -22.08 -4.14 17.84
CA VAL A 113 -21.21 -3.92 19.01
C VAL A 113 -19.95 -3.17 18.66
N ASP A 114 -19.56 -3.17 17.37
CA ASP A 114 -18.37 -2.43 16.94
C ASP A 114 -18.48 -1.95 15.48
N LYS A 115 -17.78 -0.85 15.18
CA LYS A 115 -17.67 -0.24 13.85
C LYS A 115 -16.27 0.32 13.64
N LEU A 116 -15.61 -0.08 12.56
CA LEU A 116 -14.24 0.36 12.25
C LEU A 116 -13.98 0.41 10.74
N LEU A 117 -12.99 1.21 10.35
CA LEU A 117 -12.37 1.15 9.03
C LEU A 117 -11.09 0.34 9.16
N VAL A 118 -10.92 -0.73 8.37
CA VAL A 118 -9.81 -1.68 8.52
C VAL A 118 -9.18 -2.02 7.16
N GLU A 119 -7.87 -2.27 7.15
CA GLU A 119 -7.18 -2.81 5.97
C GLU A 119 -6.88 -4.30 6.15
N PHE A 120 -7.22 -5.07 5.12
CA PHE A 120 -6.78 -6.45 4.93
C PHE A 120 -5.79 -6.51 3.75
N GLY A 121 -4.81 -7.42 3.78
CA GLY A 121 -3.86 -7.60 2.68
C GLY A 121 -2.81 -8.67 2.98
N ASN A 122 -1.97 -9.02 1.99
CA ASN A 122 -0.94 -10.07 2.12
C ASN A 122 -0.03 -9.90 3.35
N ARG A 123 0.23 -8.65 3.74
CA ARG A 123 1.20 -8.27 4.77
C ARG A 123 0.54 -7.49 5.91
N LYS A 124 -0.78 -7.63 6.08
CA LYS A 124 -1.51 -7.02 7.20
C LYS A 124 -1.82 -8.08 8.26
N PRO A 125 -1.69 -7.77 9.55
CA PRO A 125 -2.07 -8.71 10.60
C PRO A 125 -3.59 -9.01 10.53
N PRO A 126 -4.03 -10.16 11.05
CA PRO A 126 -5.46 -10.44 11.19
C PRO A 126 -6.12 -9.47 12.18
N LEU A 127 -7.39 -9.14 11.95
CA LEU A 127 -8.25 -8.53 12.97
C LEU A 127 -8.56 -9.59 14.03
N SER A 128 -8.19 -9.33 15.27
CA SER A 128 -8.33 -10.25 16.40
C SER A 128 -9.44 -9.78 17.34
N LEU A 129 -10.45 -10.63 17.55
CA LEU A 129 -11.60 -10.35 18.40
C LEU A 129 -11.59 -11.27 19.62
N ASN A 130 -11.33 -10.71 20.81
CA ASN A 130 -11.50 -11.41 22.08
C ASN A 130 -12.98 -11.45 22.45
N VAL A 131 -13.53 -12.65 22.64
CA VAL A 131 -14.94 -12.83 23.01
C VAL A 131 -15.02 -12.85 24.53
N ALA A 132 -15.43 -11.72 25.12
CA ALA A 132 -15.44 -11.54 26.57
C ALA A 132 -16.64 -12.22 27.25
N ASP A 133 -17.73 -12.42 26.53
CA ASP A 133 -18.99 -12.95 27.05
C ASP A 133 -19.27 -14.34 26.49
N THR A 134 -19.40 -15.33 27.37
CA THR A 134 -19.67 -16.73 27.01
C THR A 134 -21.01 -16.94 26.33
N GLU A 135 -21.95 -16.00 26.49
CA GLU A 135 -23.27 -16.01 25.85
C GLU A 135 -23.21 -15.59 24.37
N VAL A 136 -22.09 -15.05 23.90
CA VAL A 136 -21.89 -14.76 22.47
C VAL A 136 -21.75 -16.07 21.71
N LYS A 137 -22.76 -16.39 20.89
CA LYS A 137 -22.79 -17.60 20.04
C LYS A 137 -22.88 -17.29 18.56
N ARG A 138 -23.30 -16.08 18.19
CA ARG A 138 -23.40 -15.64 16.80
C ARG A 138 -22.57 -14.38 16.59
N ILE A 139 -21.69 -14.39 15.60
CA ILE A 139 -20.91 -13.22 15.18
C ILE A 139 -21.19 -12.96 13.70
N LYS A 140 -21.66 -11.76 13.38
CA LYS A 140 -21.93 -11.31 12.02
C LYS A 140 -21.01 -10.18 11.65
N PHE A 141 -20.34 -10.32 10.50
CA PHE A 141 -19.52 -9.29 9.88
C PHE A 141 -20.33 -8.66 8.74
N GLU A 142 -20.56 -7.35 8.80
CA GLU A 142 -21.09 -6.57 7.68
C GLU A 142 -19.98 -5.66 7.17
N MET A 143 -19.57 -5.85 5.92
CA MET A 143 -18.47 -5.14 5.29
C MET A 143 -18.95 -4.33 4.09
N ARG A 144 -18.39 -3.13 3.93
CA ARG A 144 -18.43 -2.35 2.69
C ARG A 144 -17.01 -2.11 2.22
N LEU A 145 -16.68 -2.56 1.02
CA LEU A 145 -15.34 -2.46 0.48
C LEU A 145 -15.12 -1.07 -0.11
N ILE A 146 -14.23 -0.30 0.50
CA ILE A 146 -13.95 1.09 0.12
C ILE A 146 -12.89 1.13 -0.98
N LYS A 147 -11.78 0.43 -0.77
CA LYS A 147 -10.68 0.37 -1.73
C LYS A 147 -10.34 -1.08 -1.97
N LYS A 148 -10.32 -1.49 -3.22
CA LYS A 148 -9.84 -2.81 -3.66
C LYS A 148 -8.57 -2.59 -4.47
N LEU A 149 -7.44 -3.03 -3.93
CA LEU A 149 -6.21 -3.24 -4.69
C LEU A 149 -6.05 -4.75 -4.83
N TYR A 150 -6.01 -5.23 -6.06
CA TYR A 150 -5.69 -6.61 -6.39
C TYR A 150 -4.94 -6.60 -7.72
N GLU A 151 -3.78 -7.21 -7.74
CA GLU A 151 -2.97 -7.40 -8.94
C GLU A 151 -2.38 -8.80 -8.89
N GLN A 152 -2.61 -9.58 -9.95
CA GLN A 152 -1.85 -10.79 -10.16
C GLN A 152 -0.50 -10.41 -10.72
N LEU A 153 0.57 -10.90 -10.08
CA LEU A 153 1.92 -10.56 -10.48
C LEU A 153 2.30 -11.26 -11.79
N PRO A 154 3.02 -10.59 -12.70
CA PRO A 154 3.47 -11.19 -13.95
C PRO A 154 4.43 -12.35 -13.68
N THR A 155 4.26 -13.46 -14.40
CA THR A 155 5.16 -14.63 -14.29
C THR A 155 6.39 -14.52 -15.18
N PHE A 156 6.41 -13.57 -16.12
CA PHE A 156 7.45 -13.35 -17.13
C PHE A 156 7.79 -14.62 -17.92
N GLN A 157 6.79 -15.46 -18.20
CA GLN A 157 6.93 -16.69 -18.98
C GLN A 157 6.74 -16.48 -20.48
N ASN A 158 6.26 -15.31 -20.88
CA ASN A 158 5.97 -14.94 -22.26
C ASN A 158 5.98 -13.41 -22.41
N GLY A 159 6.23 -12.95 -23.64
CA GLY A 159 6.27 -11.52 -23.99
C GLY A 159 7.59 -10.84 -23.62
N GLY A 160 7.99 -9.85 -24.41
CA GLY A 160 9.30 -9.21 -24.33
C GLY A 160 10.11 -9.38 -25.60
N ASP A 161 11.22 -8.65 -25.72
CA ASP A 161 12.12 -8.69 -26.88
C ASP A 161 13.48 -9.32 -26.56
N VAL A 162 13.72 -9.72 -25.31
CA VAL A 162 14.89 -10.51 -24.90
C VAL A 162 14.51 -11.57 -23.86
N THR A 163 15.27 -12.66 -23.84
CA THR A 163 15.12 -13.75 -22.87
C THR A 163 16.32 -13.77 -21.94
N LEU A 164 16.09 -13.68 -20.64
CA LEU A 164 17.13 -13.82 -19.62
C LEU A 164 17.20 -15.29 -19.20
N LEU A 165 18.38 -15.91 -19.32
CA LEU A 165 18.65 -17.30 -18.99
C LEU A 165 19.41 -17.37 -17.66
N PHE A 166 18.85 -18.10 -16.70
CA PHE A 166 19.46 -18.36 -15.39
C PHE A 166 19.90 -19.82 -15.28
N GLU A 167 20.51 -20.17 -14.15
CA GLU A 167 20.83 -21.57 -13.84
C GLU A 167 19.59 -22.48 -13.97
N GLN A 168 19.85 -23.77 -14.18
CA GLN A 168 18.77 -24.78 -14.33
C GLN A 168 17.85 -24.53 -15.53
N ASN A 169 18.29 -23.73 -16.51
CA ASN A 169 17.55 -23.38 -17.72
C ASN A 169 16.22 -22.63 -17.43
N GLU A 170 16.18 -21.93 -16.30
CA GLU A 170 15.08 -21.02 -15.97
C GLU A 170 15.14 -19.76 -16.84
N LYS A 171 13.98 -19.27 -17.27
CA LYS A 171 13.87 -18.18 -18.24
C LYS A 171 12.91 -17.11 -17.76
N LEU A 172 13.29 -15.86 -17.98
CA LEU A 172 12.42 -14.69 -17.82
C LEU A 172 12.41 -13.91 -19.14
N TYR A 173 11.22 -13.67 -19.69
CA TYR A 173 11.04 -12.88 -20.90
C TYR A 173 10.74 -11.43 -20.53
N VAL A 174 11.50 -10.50 -21.10
CA VAL A 174 11.51 -9.09 -20.68
C VAL A 174 11.70 -8.13 -21.85
N GLU A 175 11.37 -6.86 -21.63
CA GLU A 175 11.60 -5.78 -22.58
C GLU A 175 12.91 -5.06 -22.24
N LYS A 176 13.91 -5.15 -23.13
CA LYS A 176 15.23 -4.55 -22.91
C LYS A 176 15.16 -3.03 -22.74
N ALA A 177 14.21 -2.37 -23.40
CA ALA A 177 14.01 -0.93 -23.28
C ALA A 177 13.56 -0.52 -21.86
N LEU A 178 12.76 -1.36 -21.17
CA LEU A 178 12.41 -1.15 -19.77
C LEU A 178 13.62 -1.37 -18.85
N LEU A 179 14.43 -2.40 -19.08
CA LEU A 179 15.64 -2.60 -18.29
C LEU A 179 16.62 -1.41 -18.43
N ALA A 180 16.80 -0.93 -19.66
CA ALA A 180 17.70 0.17 -19.98
C ALA A 180 17.31 1.50 -19.32
N VAL A 181 16.01 1.80 -19.15
CA VAL A 181 15.59 3.04 -18.49
C VAL A 181 15.83 3.03 -16.98
N HIS A 182 15.96 1.84 -16.37
CA HIS A 182 16.22 1.67 -14.95
C HIS A 182 17.69 1.45 -14.60
N SER A 183 18.53 1.05 -15.56
CA SER A 183 19.97 0.81 -15.37
C SER A 183 20.78 1.10 -16.62
N ARG A 184 21.77 1.99 -16.49
CA ARG A 184 22.76 2.24 -17.55
C ARG A 184 23.64 1.01 -17.81
N TYR A 185 23.87 0.20 -16.77
CA TYR A 185 24.61 -1.06 -16.90
C TYR A 185 23.83 -2.05 -17.77
N MET A 186 22.55 -2.26 -17.48
CA MET A 186 21.70 -3.14 -18.31
C MET A 186 21.49 -2.57 -19.71
N ALA A 187 21.42 -1.24 -19.87
CA ALA A 187 21.44 -0.62 -21.19
C ALA A 187 22.70 -1.03 -21.96
N SER A 188 23.90 -0.80 -21.40
CA SER A 188 25.15 -1.20 -22.07
C SER A 188 25.23 -2.69 -22.37
N MET A 189 24.75 -3.54 -21.46
CA MET A 189 24.73 -5.00 -21.61
C MET A 189 23.83 -5.47 -22.76
N LEU A 190 22.71 -4.77 -23.00
CA LEU A 190 21.66 -5.17 -23.94
C LEU A 190 21.63 -4.34 -25.22
N HIS A 191 22.61 -3.46 -25.44
CA HIS A 191 22.63 -2.52 -26.56
C HIS A 191 22.54 -3.24 -27.91
N ASP A 192 23.40 -4.23 -28.12
CA ASP A 192 23.51 -4.97 -29.38
C ASP A 192 22.67 -6.25 -29.41
N ALA A 193 21.87 -6.51 -28.36
CA ALA A 193 21.00 -7.67 -28.30
C ALA A 193 19.91 -7.58 -29.39
N ALA A 194 19.91 -8.54 -30.31
CA ALA A 194 18.85 -8.70 -31.30
C ALA A 194 17.52 -9.03 -30.62
N PRO A 195 16.37 -8.81 -31.29
CA PRO A 195 15.09 -9.35 -30.83
C PRO A 195 15.19 -10.87 -30.61
N ASP A 196 14.58 -11.35 -29.54
CA ASP A 196 14.59 -12.75 -29.09
C ASP A 196 15.98 -13.29 -28.67
N ALA A 197 16.96 -12.39 -28.47
CA ALA A 197 18.26 -12.79 -27.96
C ALA A 197 18.16 -13.43 -26.56
N MET A 198 18.91 -14.51 -26.37
CA MET A 198 19.12 -15.12 -25.05
C MET A 198 20.35 -14.49 -24.39
N ILE A 199 20.14 -13.94 -23.20
CA ILE A 199 21.16 -13.27 -22.38
C ILE A 199 21.43 -14.16 -21.18
N ASP A 200 22.66 -14.66 -21.08
CA ASP A 200 23.09 -15.46 -19.94
C ASP A 200 23.28 -14.56 -18.70
N MET A 201 22.51 -14.83 -17.65
CA MET A 201 22.56 -14.13 -16.37
C MET A 201 23.53 -14.80 -15.38
N CYS A 202 24.29 -15.79 -15.86
CA CYS A 202 25.25 -16.58 -15.10
C CYS A 202 24.60 -17.24 -13.87
N SER A 203 25.35 -17.36 -12.78
CA SER A 203 24.91 -17.94 -11.51
C SER A 203 24.08 -17.00 -10.64
N PHE A 204 23.44 -15.97 -11.22
CA PHE A 204 22.61 -15.06 -10.45
C PHE A 204 21.29 -15.72 -10.06
N ASP A 205 20.78 -15.42 -8.87
CA ASP A 205 19.52 -16.00 -8.40
C ASP A 205 18.33 -15.41 -9.19
N ARG A 206 17.52 -16.31 -9.76
CA ARG A 206 16.40 -15.97 -10.62
C ARG A 206 15.28 -15.26 -9.86
N ASP A 207 15.02 -15.64 -8.61
CA ASP A 207 13.96 -15.06 -7.78
C ASP A 207 14.37 -13.67 -7.26
N ASP A 208 15.65 -13.45 -6.98
CA ASP A 208 16.19 -12.13 -6.69
C ASP A 208 16.00 -11.16 -7.87
N PHE A 209 16.28 -11.61 -9.09
CA PHE A 209 16.07 -10.79 -10.28
C PHE A 209 14.58 -10.55 -10.55
N LEU A 210 13.73 -11.53 -10.24
CA LEU A 210 12.27 -11.40 -10.36
C LEU A 210 11.72 -10.27 -9.48
N GLU A 211 12.27 -10.08 -8.26
CA GLU A 211 11.92 -8.93 -7.40
C GLU A 211 12.26 -7.59 -8.05
N LEU A 212 13.41 -7.50 -8.72
CA LEU A 212 13.80 -6.31 -9.47
C LEU A 212 12.82 -6.05 -10.63
N LEU A 213 12.43 -7.09 -11.36
CA LEU A 213 11.45 -6.96 -12.46
C LEU A 213 10.09 -6.46 -11.98
N TYR A 214 9.60 -6.92 -10.84
CA TYR A 214 8.35 -6.42 -10.27
C TYR A 214 8.39 -4.90 -10.01
N GLN A 215 9.56 -4.34 -9.69
CA GLN A 215 9.73 -2.90 -9.52
C GLN A 215 9.90 -2.15 -10.84
N ILE A 216 10.56 -2.74 -11.85
CA ILE A 216 10.76 -2.17 -13.19
C ILE A 216 9.45 -2.11 -13.97
N TYR A 217 8.66 -3.17 -13.93
CA TYR A 217 7.31 -3.23 -14.53
C TYR A 217 6.26 -2.50 -13.69
N ASP A 218 6.71 -1.80 -12.64
CA ASP A 218 5.94 -0.92 -11.77
C ASP A 218 4.68 -1.57 -11.15
N THR A 219 4.79 -2.86 -10.84
CA THR A 219 3.70 -3.58 -10.15
C THR A 219 3.42 -2.95 -8.79
N ARG A 220 2.28 -3.29 -8.19
CA ARG A 220 1.89 -2.92 -6.82
C ARG A 220 2.67 -3.68 -5.76
N ARG A 221 3.63 -4.53 -6.14
CA ARG A 221 4.52 -5.20 -5.19
C ARG A 221 5.32 -4.17 -4.40
N PRO A 222 5.16 -4.09 -3.06
CA PRO A 222 5.86 -3.09 -2.26
C PRO A 222 7.36 -3.42 -2.17
N ILE A 223 8.19 -2.38 -2.00
CA ILE A 223 9.64 -2.54 -1.78
C ILE A 223 9.95 -3.44 -0.58
N SER A 224 9.09 -3.41 0.45
CA SER A 224 9.22 -4.24 1.64
C SER A 224 8.87 -5.72 1.42
N ALA A 225 8.36 -6.12 0.25
CA ALA A 225 7.93 -7.49 -0.02
C ALA A 225 9.07 -8.50 0.16
N ASN A 226 10.22 -8.20 -0.43
CA ASN A 226 11.46 -8.95 -0.27
C ASN A 226 12.65 -7.99 -0.44
N LEU A 227 12.84 -7.14 0.57
CA LEU A 227 13.82 -6.05 0.52
C LEU A 227 15.26 -6.55 0.29
N PHE A 228 15.61 -7.72 0.82
CA PHE A 228 16.94 -8.31 0.67
C PHE A 228 17.23 -8.72 -0.77
N ALA A 229 16.34 -9.53 -1.36
CA ALA A 229 16.42 -9.96 -2.75
C ALA A 229 16.47 -8.77 -3.71
N LEU A 230 15.54 -7.82 -3.52
CA LEU A 230 15.48 -6.60 -4.31
C LEU A 230 16.78 -5.77 -4.22
N SER A 231 17.36 -5.65 -3.02
CA SER A 231 18.60 -4.88 -2.82
C SER A 231 19.78 -5.56 -3.51
N ARG A 232 19.94 -6.88 -3.36
CA ARG A 232 21.01 -7.65 -4.04
C ARG A 232 20.94 -7.51 -5.56
N ALA A 233 19.75 -7.67 -6.13
CA ALA A 233 19.55 -7.51 -7.58
C ALA A 233 19.78 -6.06 -8.03
N ALA A 234 19.25 -5.07 -7.30
CA ALA A 234 19.42 -3.67 -7.66
C ALA A 234 20.89 -3.22 -7.61
N ILE A 235 21.69 -3.70 -6.64
CA ILE A 235 23.13 -3.45 -6.55
C ILE A 235 23.86 -4.13 -7.72
N SER A 236 23.62 -5.44 -7.90
CA SER A 236 24.34 -6.25 -8.90
C SER A 236 24.16 -5.75 -10.33
N TYR A 237 22.95 -5.27 -10.65
CA TYR A 237 22.62 -4.74 -11.97
C TYR A 237 22.65 -3.21 -12.06
N LYS A 238 23.17 -2.53 -11.04
CA LYS A 238 23.27 -1.06 -10.95
C LYS A 238 21.97 -0.37 -11.37
N ALA A 239 20.85 -0.82 -10.80
CA ALA A 239 19.53 -0.30 -11.07
C ALA A 239 19.31 1.01 -10.29
N ASP A 240 20.01 2.07 -10.70
CA ASP A 240 20.10 3.36 -10.00
C ASP A 240 18.72 3.92 -9.59
N VAL A 241 17.73 3.78 -10.47
CA VAL A 241 16.36 4.23 -10.21
C VAL A 241 15.71 3.45 -9.06
N ILE A 242 15.94 2.14 -9.02
CA ILE A 242 15.38 1.26 -7.98
C ILE A 242 16.14 1.45 -6.67
N LEU A 243 17.47 1.62 -6.73
CA LEU A 243 18.29 1.97 -5.57
C LEU A 243 17.80 3.28 -4.93
N ALA A 244 17.55 4.33 -5.71
CA ALA A 244 17.00 5.58 -5.19
C ALA A 244 15.62 5.40 -4.53
N ARG A 245 14.76 4.53 -5.08
CA ARG A 245 13.48 4.17 -4.47
C ARG A 245 13.66 3.43 -3.14
N ILE A 246 14.62 2.51 -3.05
CA ILE A 246 14.97 1.80 -1.82
C ILE A 246 15.51 2.78 -0.77
N THR A 247 16.40 3.69 -1.15
CA THR A 247 16.94 4.74 -0.26
C THR A 247 15.82 5.61 0.31
N LYS A 248 14.90 6.07 -0.54
CA LYS A 248 13.72 6.85 -0.10
C LYS A 248 12.82 6.03 0.83
N PHE A 249 12.61 4.74 0.53
CA PHE A 249 11.83 3.85 1.37
C PHE A 249 12.45 3.71 2.77
N ILE A 250 13.75 3.39 2.86
CA ILE A 250 14.47 3.24 4.14
C ILE A 250 14.46 4.55 4.93
N SER A 251 14.68 5.67 4.25
CA SER A 251 14.66 7.01 4.88
C SER A 251 13.32 7.31 5.55
N ASN A 252 12.22 6.84 4.96
CA ASN A 252 10.85 7.05 5.43
C ASN A 252 10.33 5.95 6.36
N LEU A 253 11.12 4.92 6.68
CA LEU A 253 10.70 3.91 7.66
C LEU A 253 10.47 4.56 9.03
N ASP A 254 9.43 4.09 9.72
CA ASP A 254 9.14 4.46 11.10
C ASP A 254 10.06 3.67 12.05
N MET A 255 11.32 4.11 12.12
CA MET A 255 12.35 3.58 13.01
C MET A 255 13.40 4.66 13.30
N ASP A 256 14.17 4.46 14.37
CA ASP A 256 15.26 5.35 14.72
C ASP A 256 16.38 5.33 13.65
N LEU A 257 17.15 6.41 13.61
CA LEU A 257 18.18 6.62 12.58
C LEU A 257 19.32 5.59 12.66
N ILE A 258 19.68 5.12 13.85
CA ILE A 258 20.73 4.10 14.02
C ILE A 258 20.26 2.77 13.43
N SER A 259 19.00 2.39 13.66
CA SER A 259 18.39 1.22 13.03
C SER A 259 18.36 1.34 11.50
N LYS A 260 18.13 2.54 10.94
CA LYS A 260 18.23 2.78 9.49
C LYS A 260 19.65 2.57 8.97
N PHE A 261 20.68 3.04 9.69
CA PHE A 261 22.07 2.79 9.32
C PHE A 261 22.41 1.29 9.32
N LYS A 262 22.02 0.58 10.39
CA LYS A 262 22.23 -0.87 10.50
C LYS A 262 21.55 -1.62 9.37
N LEU A 263 20.31 -1.26 9.03
CA LEU A 263 19.58 -1.87 7.92
C LEU A 263 20.26 -1.61 6.58
N ALA A 264 20.72 -0.39 6.32
CA ALA A 264 21.46 -0.06 5.08
C ALA A 264 22.74 -0.90 4.95
N ILE A 265 23.48 -1.09 6.05
CA ILE A 265 24.69 -1.93 6.09
C ILE A 265 24.35 -3.40 5.85
N GLN A 266 23.31 -3.92 6.50
CA GLN A 266 22.85 -5.32 6.31
C GLN A 266 22.42 -5.62 4.88
N LEU A 267 21.94 -4.61 4.16
CA LEU A 267 21.53 -4.71 2.76
C LEU A 267 22.65 -4.36 1.77
N GLU A 268 23.86 -4.04 2.26
CA GLU A 268 25.01 -3.62 1.46
C GLU A 268 24.72 -2.36 0.61
N LEU A 269 23.84 -1.49 1.09
CA LEU A 269 23.40 -0.27 0.41
C LEU A 269 24.27 0.93 0.80
N ASP A 270 25.54 0.92 0.39
CA ASP A 270 26.50 1.98 0.70
C ASP A 270 25.99 3.37 0.34
N HIS A 271 25.39 3.52 -0.84
CA HIS A 271 24.82 4.78 -1.29
C HIS A 271 23.69 5.29 -0.38
N THR A 272 22.85 4.38 0.13
CA THR A 272 21.79 4.72 1.09
C THR A 272 22.39 5.16 2.40
N LEU A 273 23.42 4.46 2.89
CA LEU A 273 24.11 4.83 4.13
C LEU A 273 24.74 6.23 4.02
N VAL A 274 25.40 6.51 2.89
CA VAL A 274 25.94 7.84 2.58
C VAL A 274 24.83 8.90 2.63
N GLU A 275 23.70 8.67 1.99
CA GLU A 275 22.60 9.65 1.98
C GLU A 275 22.04 9.93 3.38
N LEU A 276 21.81 8.87 4.16
CA LEU A 276 21.30 8.98 5.53
C LEU A 276 22.28 9.75 6.43
N VAL A 277 23.57 9.44 6.37
CA VAL A 277 24.62 10.11 7.16
C VAL A 277 24.78 11.57 6.72
N TYR A 278 24.78 11.83 5.42
CA TYR A 278 24.86 13.18 4.87
C TYR A 278 23.70 14.05 5.37
N ASN A 279 22.47 13.54 5.28
CA ASN A 279 21.28 14.24 5.75
C ASN A 279 21.28 14.44 7.27
N ALA A 280 21.78 13.46 8.04
CA ALA A 280 21.90 13.57 9.49
C ALA A 280 22.89 14.67 9.92
N GLU A 281 24.04 14.77 9.25
CA GLU A 281 25.03 15.82 9.52
C GLU A 281 24.49 17.21 9.10
N GLN A 282 23.87 17.30 7.92
CA GLN A 282 23.25 18.54 7.43
C GLN A 282 22.17 19.08 8.36
N ARG A 283 21.44 18.19 9.05
CA ARG A 283 20.35 18.56 9.98
C ARG A 283 20.81 18.70 11.43
N GLY A 284 22.09 18.50 11.74
CA GLY A 284 22.62 18.52 13.11
C GLY A 284 22.36 17.25 13.92
N ILE A 285 21.46 16.36 13.47
CA ILE A 285 21.08 15.11 14.13
C ILE A 285 22.31 14.22 14.41
N TRP A 286 23.30 14.21 13.52
CA TRP A 286 24.53 13.43 13.72
C TRP A 286 25.30 13.83 14.98
N ARG A 287 25.34 15.13 15.30
CA ARG A 287 25.98 15.63 16.52
C ARG A 287 25.19 15.20 17.75
N ASP A 288 23.87 15.35 17.70
CA ASP A 288 22.97 14.98 18.80
C ASP A 288 23.12 13.49 19.15
N LEU A 289 23.25 12.62 18.14
CA LEU A 289 23.51 11.19 18.36
C LEU A 289 24.81 10.95 19.14
N ILE A 290 25.91 11.61 18.75
CA ILE A 290 27.19 11.48 19.42
C ILE A 290 27.11 11.97 20.87
N GLU A 291 26.45 13.11 21.09
CA GLU A 291 26.24 13.68 22.44
C GLU A 291 25.39 12.75 23.33
N GLN A 292 24.46 11.99 22.74
CA GLN A 292 23.68 10.95 23.41
C GLN A 292 24.45 9.63 23.63
N GLY A 293 25.74 9.58 23.29
CA GLY A 293 26.60 8.42 23.50
C GLY A 293 26.63 7.40 22.35
N PHE A 294 26.11 7.75 21.17
CA PHE A 294 26.28 6.91 19.99
C PHE A 294 27.75 6.87 19.57
N GLU A 295 28.32 5.67 19.45
CA GLU A 295 29.66 5.45 18.91
C GLU A 295 29.59 5.01 17.44
N PRO A 296 29.94 5.86 16.45
CA PRO A 296 29.81 5.52 15.03
C PRO A 296 30.62 4.30 14.60
N LYS A 297 31.74 4.02 15.28
CA LYS A 297 32.57 2.82 15.03
C LYS A 297 31.85 1.51 15.35
N SER A 298 30.80 1.55 16.17
CA SER A 298 29.96 0.37 16.47
C SER A 298 29.21 -0.16 15.24
N LEU A 299 29.07 0.65 14.17
CA LEU A 299 28.53 0.23 12.88
C LEU A 299 29.53 -0.56 12.02
N GLY A 300 30.78 -0.69 12.48
CA GLY A 300 31.87 -1.35 11.75
C GLY A 300 33.01 -0.37 11.46
N VAL A 301 34.24 -0.78 11.77
CA VAL A 301 35.43 0.09 11.63
C VAL A 301 35.66 0.49 10.17
N GLU A 302 35.49 -0.45 9.25
CA GLU A 302 35.69 -0.20 7.82
C GLU A 302 34.61 0.70 7.24
N ILE A 303 33.34 0.47 7.59
CA ILE A 303 32.21 1.33 7.22
C ILE A 303 32.42 2.75 7.73
N TYR A 304 32.85 2.88 9.00
CA TYR A 304 33.10 4.19 9.59
C TYR A 304 34.21 4.94 8.84
N ARG A 305 35.32 4.28 8.54
CA ARG A 305 36.49 4.89 7.89
C ARG A 305 36.23 5.24 6.42
N HIS A 306 35.63 4.33 5.67
CA HIS A 306 35.56 4.43 4.21
C HIS A 306 34.26 5.06 3.69
N ILE A 307 33.18 5.01 4.47
CA ILE A 307 31.87 5.53 4.05
C ILE A 307 31.47 6.73 4.90
N ILE A 308 31.39 6.57 6.22
CA ILE A 308 30.82 7.58 7.14
C ILE A 308 31.70 8.83 7.21
N CYS A 309 32.99 8.69 7.54
CA CYS A 309 33.92 9.82 7.68
C CYS A 309 33.98 10.71 6.41
N PRO A 310 34.22 10.15 5.20
CA PRO A 310 34.19 10.94 3.97
C PRO A 310 32.86 11.66 3.75
N THR A 311 31.74 11.01 4.09
CA THR A 311 30.40 11.58 3.96
C THR A 311 30.20 12.80 4.86
N ILE A 312 30.65 12.73 6.12
CA ILE A 312 30.56 13.85 7.07
C ILE A 312 31.42 15.02 6.59
N ILE A 313 32.66 14.75 6.15
CA ILE A 313 33.54 15.79 5.60
C ILE A 313 32.86 16.46 4.42
N LYS A 314 32.29 15.67 3.50
CA LYS A 314 31.55 16.19 2.35
C LYS A 314 30.34 17.00 2.81
N ALA A 315 29.54 16.53 3.76
CA ALA A 315 28.40 17.29 4.29
C ALA A 315 28.83 18.66 4.82
N ARG A 316 29.89 18.75 5.61
CA ARG A 316 30.38 20.02 6.17
C ARG A 316 30.87 21.03 5.13
N GLN A 317 31.31 20.56 3.97
CA GLN A 317 31.79 21.41 2.88
C GLN A 317 30.65 22.02 2.05
N TYR A 318 29.47 21.41 2.03
CA TYR A 318 28.33 21.86 1.24
C TYR A 318 27.45 22.82 2.05
N ARG A 319 26.81 23.76 1.35
CA ARG A 319 25.81 24.63 1.98
C ARG A 319 24.62 23.81 2.46
N LEU A 320 24.02 24.26 3.56
CA LEU A 320 22.82 23.67 4.13
C LEU A 320 21.72 23.54 3.08
N GLY A 321 21.10 22.35 3.02
CA GLY A 321 19.96 22.07 2.15
C GLY A 321 20.30 21.64 0.72
N ILE A 322 21.58 21.50 0.35
CA ILE A 322 21.95 20.92 -0.95
C ILE A 322 21.77 19.40 -0.90
N SER A 323 21.03 18.85 -1.87
CA SER A 323 20.95 17.40 -2.05
C SER A 323 22.30 16.83 -2.50
N LEU A 324 22.72 15.72 -1.89
CA LEU A 324 23.95 15.03 -2.24
C LEU A 324 23.96 14.51 -3.68
N TYR A 325 22.79 14.09 -4.17
CA TYR A 325 22.59 13.60 -5.52
C TYR A 325 21.73 14.59 -6.29
N SER A 326 22.20 15.01 -7.47
CA SER A 326 21.34 15.70 -8.43
C SER A 326 20.26 14.72 -8.91
N SER A 327 19.11 15.23 -9.37
CA SER A 327 18.04 14.42 -9.91
C SER A 327 18.46 13.79 -11.26
N TYR A 328 19.35 12.79 -11.23
CA TYR A 328 19.82 12.00 -12.37
C TYR A 328 18.69 11.22 -13.08
N LEU A 329 17.46 11.38 -12.63
CA LEU A 329 16.26 10.66 -13.04
C LEU A 329 15.43 11.41 -14.11
N GLN A 330 15.87 12.58 -14.57
CA GLN A 330 15.16 13.30 -15.63
C GLN A 330 15.54 12.77 -17.00
N PHE A 331 14.59 12.12 -17.65
CA PHE A 331 14.72 11.65 -19.02
C PHE A 331 14.65 12.82 -19.99
N ASN A 332 15.58 12.89 -20.95
CA ASN A 332 15.56 13.91 -21.99
C ASN A 332 14.69 13.47 -23.17
N PHE A 333 13.48 14.04 -23.27
CA PHE A 333 12.53 13.76 -24.34
C PHE A 333 12.88 14.42 -25.68
N HIS A 334 13.92 15.25 -25.76
CA HIS A 334 14.32 15.95 -26.99
C HIS A 334 15.50 15.29 -27.70
N ALA A 335 16.14 14.29 -27.09
CA ALA A 335 17.28 13.60 -27.66
C ALA A 335 16.99 12.10 -27.83
N PRO A 336 17.26 11.51 -29.01
CA PRO A 336 17.13 10.08 -29.21
C PRO A 336 18.17 9.32 -28.38
N GLN A 337 17.74 8.21 -27.78
CA GLN A 337 18.59 7.21 -27.14
C GLN A 337 18.35 5.87 -27.85
N HIS A 338 19.05 5.64 -28.96
CA HIS A 338 18.97 4.37 -29.68
C HIS A 338 19.65 3.25 -28.88
N PRO A 339 19.15 1.99 -28.96
CA PRO A 339 17.97 1.51 -29.70
C PRO A 339 16.62 1.60 -28.92
N TYR A 340 16.62 2.21 -27.73
CA TYR A 340 15.52 2.12 -26.77
C TYR A 340 14.37 3.10 -26.97
N THR A 341 14.59 4.16 -27.76
CA THR A 341 13.61 5.23 -27.97
C THR A 341 13.02 5.26 -29.36
N VAL A 342 11.86 5.89 -29.47
CA VAL A 342 11.04 6.08 -30.68
C VAL A 342 10.52 7.52 -30.73
N PRO A 343 10.34 8.07 -31.94
CA PRO A 343 9.73 9.38 -32.08
C PRO A 343 8.22 9.33 -31.79
N LEU A 344 7.77 10.19 -30.89
CA LEU A 344 6.38 10.53 -30.61
C LEU A 344 6.08 11.91 -31.20
N LEU A 345 5.22 11.92 -32.21
CA LEU A 345 4.79 13.11 -32.93
C LEU A 345 3.63 13.77 -32.18
N VAL A 346 3.88 15.00 -31.75
CA VAL A 346 2.92 15.91 -31.11
C VAL A 346 2.79 17.14 -32.02
N PRO A 347 1.64 17.83 -32.09
CA PRO A 347 1.53 19.04 -32.90
C PRO A 347 2.66 20.04 -32.60
N GLY A 348 3.47 20.34 -33.62
CA GLY A 348 4.58 21.29 -33.53
C GLY A 348 5.89 20.76 -32.92
N GLN A 349 5.96 19.51 -32.44
CA GLN A 349 7.16 18.97 -31.81
C GLN A 349 7.32 17.45 -31.96
N THR A 350 8.56 16.99 -32.09
CA THR A 350 8.90 15.56 -31.97
C THR A 350 9.54 15.33 -30.60
N LEU A 351 8.99 14.38 -29.85
CA LEU A 351 9.56 13.88 -28.61
C LEU A 351 10.14 12.48 -28.83
N TYR A 352 11.14 12.09 -28.07
CA TYR A 352 11.70 10.74 -28.07
C TYR A 352 11.33 10.07 -26.76
N VAL A 353 10.62 8.94 -26.87
CA VAL A 353 10.08 8.21 -25.72
C VAL A 353 10.56 6.76 -25.74
N ASN A 354 10.71 6.17 -24.56
CA ASN A 354 11.19 4.80 -24.39
C ASN A 354 10.10 3.83 -24.82
N LYS A 355 10.44 2.89 -25.72
CA LYS A 355 9.50 1.90 -26.27
C LYS A 355 8.82 1.09 -25.17
N GLY A 356 9.61 0.66 -24.19
CA GLY A 356 9.11 -0.16 -23.09
C GLY A 356 8.12 0.58 -22.19
N ILE A 357 8.32 1.88 -21.95
CA ILE A 357 7.33 2.69 -21.21
C ILE A 357 6.02 2.80 -22.01
N LEU A 358 6.06 2.92 -23.34
CA LEU A 358 4.83 2.93 -24.14
C LEU A 358 4.10 1.58 -24.06
N SER A 359 4.83 0.47 -24.19
CA SER A 359 4.30 -0.88 -24.02
C SER A 359 3.65 -1.07 -22.65
N LEU A 360 4.32 -0.65 -21.59
CA LEU A 360 3.87 -0.78 -20.20
C LEU A 360 2.52 -0.10 -19.93
N TYR A 361 2.22 0.98 -20.66
CA TYR A 361 0.98 1.74 -20.53
C TYR A 361 -0.07 1.40 -21.60
N ASN A 362 0.21 0.43 -22.47
CA ASN A 362 -0.68 -0.05 -23.54
C ASN A 362 -1.26 1.10 -24.36
N ILE A 363 -0.42 2.04 -24.78
CA ILE A 363 -0.92 3.18 -25.56
C ILE A 363 -1.35 2.63 -26.93
N ASN A 364 -2.64 2.77 -27.26
CA ASN A 364 -3.17 2.42 -28.57
C ASN A 364 -2.70 3.48 -29.58
N ILE A 365 -1.49 3.31 -30.11
CA ILE A 365 -0.93 4.27 -31.04
C ILE A 365 -0.95 3.69 -32.45
N LEU A 366 -1.43 4.50 -33.40
CA LEU A 366 -1.28 4.24 -34.82
C LEU A 366 0.21 4.31 -35.17
N GLU A 367 0.79 3.16 -35.54
CA GLU A 367 2.13 3.13 -36.12
C GLU A 367 2.10 3.87 -37.46
N ASN A 368 2.94 4.89 -37.60
CA ASN A 368 3.20 5.46 -38.92
C ASN A 368 4.09 4.49 -39.71
N LEU A 369 4.04 4.58 -41.04
CA LEU A 369 4.86 3.82 -42.00
C LEU A 369 6.38 3.96 -41.78
N GLN A 370 6.82 4.91 -40.94
CA GLN A 370 8.23 5.18 -40.59
C GLN A 370 8.60 4.77 -39.15
N GLY A 371 7.75 4.00 -38.44
CA GLY A 371 8.03 3.51 -37.08
C GLY A 371 7.93 4.56 -35.97
N GLY A 372 7.27 5.69 -36.26
CA GLY A 372 6.95 6.75 -35.28
C GLY A 372 5.50 6.67 -34.80
N TYR A 373 5.27 7.22 -33.61
CA TYR A 373 4.00 7.18 -32.89
C TYR A 373 3.28 8.54 -32.99
N PHE A 374 1.97 8.57 -33.27
CA PHE A 374 1.20 9.82 -33.38
C PHE A 374 0.14 9.94 -32.28
N LEU A 375 0.21 11.01 -31.48
CA LEU A 375 -0.80 11.31 -30.47
C LEU A 375 -1.92 12.17 -31.06
N LYS A 376 -3.07 11.56 -31.36
CA LYS A 376 -4.27 12.28 -31.81
C LYS A 376 -4.74 13.29 -30.74
N ILE A 377 -4.81 14.56 -31.13
CA ILE A 377 -5.33 15.66 -30.30
C ILE A 377 -6.76 15.98 -30.73
N THR A 378 -7.72 15.88 -29.82
CA THR A 378 -9.13 16.18 -30.08
C THR A 378 -9.47 17.62 -29.70
N PRO A 379 -10.49 18.26 -30.33
CA PRO A 379 -10.97 19.57 -29.91
C PRO A 379 -11.44 19.60 -28.45
N LYS A 380 -11.98 18.47 -27.96
CA LYS A 380 -12.40 18.30 -26.56
C LYS A 380 -11.21 18.40 -25.60
N LEU A 381 -10.08 17.77 -25.94
CA LEU A 381 -8.86 17.88 -25.16
C LEU A 381 -8.31 19.31 -25.15
N VAL A 382 -8.30 19.99 -26.30
CA VAL A 382 -7.85 21.39 -26.40
C VAL A 382 -8.70 22.31 -25.52
N ALA A 383 -10.03 22.14 -25.56
CA ALA A 383 -10.94 22.89 -24.70
C ALA A 383 -10.70 22.59 -23.21
N SER A 384 -10.51 21.31 -22.86
CA SER A 384 -10.22 20.91 -21.47
C SER A 384 -8.91 21.52 -20.95
N CYS A 385 -7.86 21.56 -21.77
CA CYS A 385 -6.59 22.21 -21.42
C CYS A 385 -6.76 23.72 -21.26
N SER A 386 -7.49 24.36 -22.18
CA SER A 386 -7.72 25.81 -22.16
C SER A 386 -8.50 26.26 -20.91
N ASN A 387 -9.50 25.47 -20.49
CA ASN A 387 -10.27 25.74 -19.26
C ASN A 387 -9.41 25.72 -18.00
N GLU A 388 -8.35 24.91 -17.98
CA GLU A 388 -7.40 24.79 -16.87
C GLU A 388 -6.17 25.71 -17.05
N GLY A 389 -6.13 26.51 -18.12
CA GLY A 389 -5.04 27.46 -18.39
C GLY A 389 -3.72 26.81 -18.83
N ILE A 390 -3.74 25.61 -19.41
CA ILE A 390 -2.54 24.88 -19.86
C ILE A 390 -2.53 24.61 -21.36
N THR A 391 -1.33 24.36 -21.90
CA THR A 391 -1.16 23.91 -23.27
C THR A 391 -1.20 22.37 -23.37
N VAL A 392 -1.53 21.86 -24.55
CA VAL A 392 -1.52 20.41 -24.84
C VAL A 392 -0.11 19.83 -24.73
N ILE A 393 0.93 20.59 -25.13
CA ILE A 393 2.31 20.11 -25.04
C ILE A 393 2.76 19.98 -23.58
N ASP A 394 2.40 20.93 -22.72
CA ASP A 394 2.71 20.86 -21.29
C ASP A 394 2.03 19.65 -20.64
N LEU A 395 0.78 19.38 -21.03
CA LEU A 395 0.05 18.19 -20.58
C LEU A 395 0.80 16.90 -20.95
N ILE A 396 1.28 16.78 -22.19
CA ILE A 396 1.98 15.59 -22.68
C ILE A 396 3.33 15.43 -21.97
N LEU A 397 4.10 16.52 -21.80
CA LEU A 397 5.36 16.47 -21.07
C LEU A 397 5.14 16.04 -19.62
N LYS A 398 4.10 16.56 -18.95
CA LYS A 398 3.75 16.16 -17.57
C LYS A 398 3.29 14.71 -17.50
N MET A 399 2.52 14.25 -18.48
CA MET A 399 2.11 12.85 -18.60
C MET A 399 3.34 11.94 -18.71
N LEU A 400 4.27 12.24 -19.62
CA LEU A 400 5.49 11.45 -19.79
C LEU A 400 6.36 11.46 -18.53
N GLN A 401 6.54 12.62 -17.89
CA GLN A 401 7.26 12.72 -16.61
C GLN A 401 6.63 11.87 -15.50
N HIS A 402 5.31 11.70 -15.51
CA HIS A 402 4.60 10.84 -14.56
C HIS A 402 4.72 9.36 -14.90
N MET A 403 4.64 9.00 -16.19
CA MET A 403 4.74 7.61 -16.65
C MET A 403 6.14 7.02 -16.46
N TYR A 404 7.17 7.87 -16.53
CA TYR A 404 8.55 7.46 -16.36
C TYR A 404 8.90 7.14 -14.90
N PRO A 405 10.01 6.42 -14.66
CA PRO A 405 10.32 5.91 -13.33
C PRO A 405 10.51 6.96 -12.22
N SER A 406 10.78 8.21 -12.60
CA SER A 406 10.82 9.36 -11.67
C SER A 406 9.46 9.63 -11.02
N LYS A 407 8.36 9.17 -11.62
CA LYS A 407 6.97 9.33 -11.17
C LYS A 407 6.69 10.74 -10.68
N ALA A 408 6.94 11.72 -11.56
CA ALA A 408 6.70 13.12 -11.21
C ALA A 408 5.25 13.29 -10.72
N VAL A 409 5.08 14.09 -9.67
CA VAL A 409 3.76 14.41 -9.13
C VAL A 409 2.99 15.18 -10.21
N VAL A 410 1.76 14.77 -10.47
CA VAL A 410 0.87 15.44 -11.43
C VAL A 410 0.12 16.55 -10.68
N PRO A 411 0.33 17.84 -11.02
CA PRO A 411 -0.43 18.91 -10.39
C PRO A 411 -1.93 18.80 -10.75
N GLY A 412 -2.80 19.25 -9.84
CA GLY A 412 -4.26 19.02 -9.94
C GLY A 412 -4.90 19.49 -11.25
N LEU A 413 -4.45 20.62 -11.79
CA LEU A 413 -4.91 21.21 -13.05
C LEU A 413 -4.62 20.34 -14.29
N TYR A 414 -3.66 19.42 -14.21
CA TYR A 414 -3.37 18.47 -15.30
C TYR A 414 -4.22 17.20 -15.21
N ILE A 415 -4.76 16.84 -14.04
CA ILE A 415 -5.38 15.52 -13.81
C ILE A 415 -6.57 15.29 -14.75
N ARG A 416 -7.49 16.26 -14.87
CA ARG A 416 -8.71 16.13 -15.67
C ARG A 416 -8.44 16.07 -17.18
N PRO A 417 -7.63 16.98 -17.77
CA PRO A 417 -7.20 16.84 -19.15
C PRO A 417 -6.44 15.53 -19.41
N MET A 418 -5.61 15.08 -18.46
CA MET A 418 -4.84 13.85 -18.59
C MET A 418 -5.71 12.59 -18.52
N LEU A 419 -6.80 12.59 -17.74
CA LEU A 419 -7.78 11.51 -17.72
C LEU A 419 -8.47 11.37 -19.09
N LEU A 420 -8.88 12.49 -19.68
CA LEU A 420 -9.47 12.51 -21.02
C LEU A 420 -8.49 11.96 -22.06
N LEU A 421 -7.24 12.42 -22.03
CA LEU A 421 -6.19 11.91 -22.92
C LEU A 421 -5.95 10.40 -22.70
N ALA A 422 -5.91 9.94 -21.44
CA ALA A 422 -5.71 8.53 -21.13
C ALA A 422 -6.86 7.65 -21.64
N GLU A 423 -8.11 8.11 -21.53
CA GLU A 423 -9.29 7.44 -22.08
C GLU A 423 -9.22 7.36 -23.62
N GLU A 424 -8.98 8.50 -24.29
CA GLU A 424 -8.97 8.59 -25.76
C GLU A 424 -7.90 7.71 -26.42
N HIS A 425 -6.81 7.40 -25.70
CA HIS A 425 -5.68 6.59 -26.18
C HIS A 425 -5.58 5.20 -25.53
N GLY A 426 -6.60 4.79 -24.76
CA GLY A 426 -6.66 3.45 -24.17
C GLY A 426 -5.65 3.18 -23.05
N MET A 427 -5.06 4.22 -22.45
CA MET A 427 -4.01 4.14 -21.42
C MET A 427 -4.60 3.76 -20.05
N LYS A 428 -5.17 2.56 -19.93
CA LYS A 428 -5.90 2.10 -18.72
C LYS A 428 -5.08 2.21 -17.44
N ARG A 429 -3.78 1.93 -17.50
CA ARG A 429 -2.89 2.02 -16.33
C ARG A 429 -2.76 3.46 -15.82
N LEU A 430 -2.56 4.41 -16.74
CA LEU A 430 -2.49 5.83 -16.41
C LEU A 430 -3.84 6.33 -15.90
N LEU A 431 -4.94 5.95 -16.58
CA LEU A 431 -6.31 6.30 -16.18
C LEU A 431 -6.60 5.86 -14.73
N ASN A 432 -6.26 4.61 -14.38
CA ASN A 432 -6.42 4.09 -13.03
C ASN A 432 -5.56 4.86 -12.00
N SER A 433 -4.30 5.16 -12.34
CA SER A 433 -3.41 5.96 -11.47
C SER A 433 -3.97 7.36 -11.20
N LEU A 434 -4.49 8.03 -12.23
CA LEU A 434 -5.10 9.36 -12.10
C LEU A 434 -6.39 9.33 -11.29
N CYS A 435 -7.24 8.31 -11.48
CA CYS A 435 -8.43 8.11 -10.66
C CYS A 435 -8.09 7.82 -9.18
N GLU A 436 -6.98 7.12 -8.90
CA GLU A 436 -6.47 6.96 -7.54
C GLU A 436 -6.03 8.30 -6.93
N MET A 437 -5.42 9.20 -7.71
CA MET A 437 -5.10 10.56 -7.25
C MET A 437 -6.37 11.39 -6.96
N LEU A 438 -7.38 11.32 -7.82
CA LEU A 438 -8.68 11.96 -7.56
C LEU A 438 -9.37 11.43 -6.30
N ALA A 439 -9.19 10.14 -5.98
CA ALA A 439 -9.71 9.56 -4.75
C ALA A 439 -9.02 10.10 -3.48
N LEU A 440 -7.91 10.82 -3.63
CA LEU A 440 -7.23 11.55 -2.56
C LEU A 440 -7.51 13.07 -2.62
N GLU A 441 -8.01 13.59 -3.75
CA GLU A 441 -8.33 15.02 -3.91
C GLU A 441 -9.43 15.44 -2.92
N PRO A 442 -9.24 16.51 -2.13
CA PRO A 442 -10.26 17.02 -1.23
C PRO A 442 -11.43 17.61 -2.02
N THR A 443 -12.65 17.13 -1.76
CA THR A 443 -13.88 17.63 -2.40
C THR A 443 -14.41 18.87 -1.66
N LEU A 444 -13.80 20.02 -1.95
CA LEU A 444 -14.08 21.27 -1.22
C LEU A 444 -15.46 21.87 -1.52
N SER A 445 -16.08 21.58 -2.67
CA SER A 445 -17.42 22.06 -3.05
C SER A 445 -18.38 20.92 -3.40
N PRO A 446 -19.72 21.12 -3.30
CA PRO A 446 -20.73 20.17 -3.78
C PRO A 446 -20.56 19.85 -5.27
N THR A 447 -20.22 20.85 -6.09
CA THR A 447 -19.99 20.68 -7.54
C THR A 447 -18.80 19.77 -7.83
N ARG A 448 -17.70 19.93 -7.08
CA ARG A 448 -16.50 19.09 -7.22
C ARG A 448 -16.75 17.67 -6.74
N MET A 449 -17.57 17.52 -5.70
CA MET A 449 -17.98 16.20 -5.22
C MET A 449 -18.83 15.46 -6.26
N LEU A 450 -19.79 16.16 -6.88
CA LEU A 450 -20.62 15.61 -7.96
C LEU A 450 -19.77 15.20 -9.16
N GLU A 451 -18.84 16.07 -9.58
CA GLU A 451 -17.90 15.79 -10.66
C GLU A 451 -17.13 14.48 -10.42
N ASN A 452 -16.67 14.24 -9.19
CA ASN A 452 -15.97 12.99 -8.88
C ASN A 452 -16.87 11.75 -9.03
N PHE A 453 -18.17 11.84 -8.75
CA PHE A 453 -19.12 10.75 -9.02
C PHE A 453 -19.33 10.54 -10.51
N GLU A 454 -19.45 11.61 -11.30
CA GLU A 454 -19.53 11.55 -12.76
C GLU A 454 -18.29 10.90 -13.36
N LEU A 455 -17.09 11.30 -12.93
CA LEU A 455 -15.83 10.72 -13.40
C LEU A 455 -15.69 9.26 -12.98
N ALA A 456 -16.07 8.91 -11.74
CA ALA A 456 -16.06 7.52 -11.28
C ALA A 456 -17.00 6.64 -12.11
N SER A 457 -18.16 7.18 -12.48
CA SER A 457 -19.13 6.51 -13.33
C SER A 457 -18.63 6.35 -14.77
N ARG A 458 -18.16 7.45 -15.39
CA ARG A 458 -17.67 7.48 -16.76
C ARG A 458 -16.51 6.51 -16.99
N TYR A 459 -15.56 6.46 -16.06
CA TYR A 459 -14.39 5.60 -16.18
C TYR A 459 -14.56 4.24 -15.47
N HIS A 460 -15.77 3.93 -14.98
CA HIS A 460 -16.08 2.70 -14.23
C HIS A 460 -15.10 2.42 -13.08
N HIS A 461 -14.63 3.46 -12.39
CA HIS A 461 -13.59 3.35 -11.38
C HIS A 461 -14.17 3.21 -9.96
N LEU A 462 -14.39 1.97 -9.53
CA LEU A 462 -15.05 1.63 -8.25
C LEU A 462 -14.35 2.23 -7.02
N ASN A 463 -13.02 2.27 -7.00
CA ASN A 463 -12.28 2.84 -5.86
C ASN A 463 -12.55 4.35 -5.71
N LEU A 464 -12.74 5.07 -6.82
CA LEU A 464 -13.07 6.49 -6.79
C LEU A 464 -14.52 6.68 -6.30
N LEU A 465 -15.45 5.88 -6.81
CA LEU A 465 -16.85 5.88 -6.36
C LEU A 465 -16.95 5.65 -4.85
N ASN A 466 -16.34 4.57 -4.36
CA ASN A 466 -16.47 4.14 -2.97
C ASN A 466 -15.74 5.09 -2.00
N ALA A 467 -14.61 5.67 -2.41
CA ALA A 467 -13.94 6.71 -1.62
C ALA A 467 -14.83 7.96 -1.48
N ASN A 468 -15.51 8.40 -2.55
CA ASN A 468 -16.45 9.52 -2.46
C ASN A 468 -17.68 9.18 -1.62
N LEU A 469 -18.24 7.96 -1.75
CA LEU A 469 -19.32 7.48 -0.88
C LEU A 469 -18.92 7.43 0.60
N LEU A 470 -17.66 7.16 0.92
CA LEU A 470 -17.15 7.18 2.30
C LEU A 470 -17.12 8.60 2.87
N ARG A 471 -16.61 9.57 2.10
CA ARG A 471 -16.51 10.97 2.52
C ARG A 471 -17.86 11.57 2.92
N MET A 472 -18.93 11.15 2.26
CA MET A 472 -20.31 11.58 2.55
C MET A 472 -20.76 11.29 3.98
N GLU A 473 -20.20 10.25 4.63
CA GLU A 473 -20.66 9.80 5.95
C GLU A 473 -19.97 10.52 7.13
N GLY A 474 -18.94 11.32 6.84
CA GLY A 474 -18.23 12.15 7.82
C GLY A 474 -18.65 13.62 7.73
N SER A 475 -17.67 14.52 7.80
CA SER A 475 -17.85 15.98 7.87
C SER A 475 -18.52 16.62 6.64
N PHE A 476 -18.76 15.86 5.55
CA PHE A 476 -19.30 16.38 4.29
C PHE A 476 -20.82 16.28 4.16
N LYS A 477 -21.54 15.78 5.18
CA LYS A 477 -22.99 15.56 5.13
C LYS A 477 -23.80 16.76 4.62
N ARG A 478 -23.48 17.97 5.08
CA ARG A 478 -24.15 19.21 4.63
C ARG A 478 -23.91 19.49 3.12
N LYS A 479 -22.69 19.29 2.63
CA LYS A 479 -22.35 19.46 1.21
C LYS A 479 -23.05 18.44 0.33
N VAL A 480 -23.28 17.24 0.86
CA VAL A 480 -24.08 16.21 0.17
C VAL A 480 -25.53 16.66 0.00
N ASP A 481 -26.11 17.31 1.00
CA ASP A 481 -27.48 17.84 0.90
C ASP A 481 -27.60 18.91 -0.20
N GLU A 482 -26.58 19.74 -0.37
CA GLU A 482 -26.50 20.73 -1.46
C GLU A 482 -26.20 20.07 -2.82
N MET A 483 -25.43 18.98 -2.84
CA MET A 483 -25.07 18.25 -4.05
C MET A 483 -26.27 17.59 -4.71
N VAL A 484 -27.16 16.98 -3.91
CA VAL A 484 -28.34 16.26 -4.42
C VAL A 484 -29.43 17.19 -4.97
N THR A 485 -29.32 18.51 -4.76
CA THR A 485 -30.24 19.50 -5.34
C THR A 485 -29.73 20.12 -6.63
N LEU A 486 -28.53 19.76 -7.09
CA LEU A 486 -27.97 20.23 -8.36
C LEU A 486 -28.66 19.54 -9.54
N GLU A 487 -28.98 20.26 -10.61
CA GLU A 487 -29.60 19.69 -11.83
C GLU A 487 -28.78 18.54 -12.42
N ARG A 488 -27.45 18.66 -12.40
CA ARG A 488 -26.51 17.62 -12.86
C ARG A 488 -26.57 16.32 -12.04
N PHE A 489 -27.15 16.33 -10.83
CA PHE A 489 -27.31 15.11 -10.05
C PHE A 489 -28.26 14.12 -10.76
N ASP A 490 -29.31 14.65 -11.40
CA ASP A 490 -30.30 13.87 -12.12
C ASP A 490 -29.73 13.23 -13.40
N GLU A 491 -28.59 13.74 -13.89
CA GLU A 491 -27.85 13.18 -15.04
C GLU A 491 -27.00 11.94 -14.67
N LEU A 492 -26.77 11.67 -13.38
CA LEU A 492 -26.02 10.49 -12.94
C LEU A 492 -26.80 9.19 -13.23
N PRO A 493 -26.13 8.06 -13.49
CA PRO A 493 -26.83 6.78 -13.59
C PRO A 493 -27.60 6.42 -12.32
N ALA A 494 -28.80 5.84 -12.48
CA ALA A 494 -29.71 5.51 -11.39
C ALA A 494 -29.05 4.66 -10.28
N GLU A 495 -28.17 3.71 -10.62
CA GLU A 495 -27.42 2.92 -9.63
C GLU A 495 -26.51 3.80 -8.74
N VAL A 496 -25.88 4.82 -9.31
CA VAL A 496 -25.00 5.74 -8.59
C VAL A 496 -25.84 6.62 -7.68
N GLN A 497 -26.94 7.18 -8.19
CA GLN A 497 -27.89 7.96 -7.38
C GLN A 497 -28.41 7.14 -6.20
N GLN A 498 -28.84 5.90 -6.43
CA GLN A 498 -29.32 5.00 -5.39
C GLN A 498 -28.26 4.76 -4.32
N LYS A 499 -27.00 4.49 -4.71
CA LYS A 499 -25.89 4.31 -3.76
C LYS A 499 -25.66 5.56 -2.92
N ILE A 500 -25.69 6.75 -3.52
CA ILE A 500 -25.54 8.05 -2.83
C ILE A 500 -26.67 8.23 -1.80
N LEU A 501 -27.92 8.03 -2.21
CA LEU A 501 -29.09 8.17 -1.35
C LEU A 501 -29.09 7.13 -0.21
N GLU A 502 -28.81 5.86 -0.52
CA GLU A 502 -28.67 4.81 0.50
C GLU A 502 -27.60 5.21 1.52
N ARG A 503 -26.44 5.65 1.04
CA ARG A 503 -25.30 6.02 1.89
C ARG A 503 -25.66 7.13 2.87
N LYS A 504 -26.34 8.17 2.39
CA LYS A 504 -26.82 9.33 3.17
C LYS A 504 -27.66 8.93 4.38
N TYR A 505 -28.46 7.86 4.28
CA TYR A 505 -29.38 7.42 5.34
C TYR A 505 -28.94 6.14 6.08
N SER A 506 -27.90 5.44 5.63
CA SER A 506 -27.52 4.11 6.13
C SER A 506 -26.85 4.08 7.52
N GLY A 507 -26.43 5.23 8.04
CA GLY A 507 -25.85 5.37 9.39
C GLY A 507 -24.58 4.55 9.63
N TRP A 508 -23.80 4.24 8.58
CA TRP A 508 -22.55 3.47 8.66
C TRP A 508 -21.39 4.19 9.34
N ALA A 509 -21.62 5.44 9.78
CA ALA A 509 -20.72 6.24 10.59
C ALA A 509 -19.94 5.37 11.58
N LEU A 510 -18.61 5.49 11.49
CA LEU A 510 -17.65 4.86 12.38
C LEU A 510 -17.87 5.38 13.80
N ASN A 511 -17.33 4.66 14.79
CA ASN A 511 -17.38 5.10 16.19
C ASN A 511 -16.71 6.49 16.37
N ASP A 512 -15.76 6.81 15.49
CA ASP A 512 -15.11 8.12 15.41
C ASP A 512 -15.30 8.69 14.00
N GLN A 513 -15.96 9.84 13.90
CA GLN A 513 -16.19 10.54 12.62
C GLN A 513 -14.89 11.08 12.02
N HIS A 514 -13.84 11.29 12.83
CA HIS A 514 -12.52 11.73 12.38
C HIS A 514 -11.72 10.60 11.73
N LEU A 515 -12.04 9.33 12.03
CA LEU A 515 -11.43 8.15 11.40
C LEU A 515 -12.11 7.75 10.09
N ALA A 516 -13.05 8.54 9.57
CA ALA A 516 -13.82 8.21 8.37
C ALA A 516 -12.96 7.82 7.17
N ASN A 517 -11.73 8.34 7.06
CA ASN A 517 -10.82 8.07 5.95
C ASN A 517 -9.52 7.33 6.34
N VAL A 518 -9.28 7.09 7.62
CA VAL A 518 -8.02 6.49 8.10
C VAL A 518 -8.30 5.11 8.70
N PRO A 519 -7.80 4.01 8.09
CA PRO A 519 -7.96 2.69 8.65
C PRO A 519 -7.27 2.56 10.00
N THR A 520 -7.90 1.86 10.94
CA THR A 520 -7.31 1.61 12.26
C THR A 520 -6.06 0.75 12.17
N THR A 521 -5.03 1.11 12.92
CA THR A 521 -3.86 0.27 13.20
C THR A 521 -4.10 -0.69 14.36
N ASN A 522 -5.11 -0.41 15.20
CA ASN A 522 -5.48 -1.24 16.34
C ASN A 522 -6.36 -2.42 15.88
N LEU A 523 -5.71 -3.55 15.65
CA LEU A 523 -6.35 -4.78 15.16
C LEU A 523 -6.80 -5.73 16.28
N GLU A 524 -6.49 -5.44 17.53
CA GLU A 524 -7.01 -6.18 18.68
C GLU A 524 -8.27 -5.50 19.24
N ARG A 525 -9.36 -6.26 19.30
CA ARG A 525 -10.67 -5.79 19.78
C ARG A 525 -11.22 -6.75 20.82
N THR A 526 -12.10 -6.24 21.66
CA THR A 526 -12.91 -7.06 22.58
C THR A 526 -14.37 -6.89 22.23
N ILE A 527 -15.14 -7.99 22.22
CA ILE A 527 -16.57 -7.99 21.91
C ILE A 527 -17.37 -8.74 22.99
N SER A 528 -18.58 -8.26 23.25
CA SER A 528 -19.60 -8.86 24.14
C SER A 528 -20.98 -8.83 23.46
N LEU A 529 -22.06 -9.15 24.18
CA LEU A 529 -23.43 -8.98 23.68
C LEU A 529 -23.91 -7.53 23.59
N ILE A 530 -23.30 -6.62 24.35
CA ILE A 530 -23.78 -5.24 24.51
C ILE A 530 -22.80 -4.19 24.00
N SER A 531 -21.49 -4.48 24.01
CA SER A 531 -20.44 -3.55 23.63
C SER A 531 -19.28 -4.26 22.94
N GLY A 532 -18.54 -3.49 22.16
CA GLY A 532 -17.29 -3.90 21.54
C GLY A 532 -16.41 -2.67 21.33
N GLY A 533 -15.12 -2.89 21.13
CA GLY A 533 -14.19 -1.78 21.00
C GLY A 533 -12.73 -2.19 21.17
N LEU A 534 -11.89 -1.18 21.40
CA LEU A 534 -10.48 -1.42 21.75
C LEU A 534 -10.40 -2.30 22.99
N LYS A 535 -9.40 -3.17 23.01
CA LYS A 535 -9.01 -3.86 24.24
C LYS A 535 -8.51 -2.79 25.21
N LEU A 536 -9.26 -2.54 26.28
CA LEU A 536 -8.89 -1.58 27.31
C LEU A 536 -7.51 -1.95 27.87
N ASN A 537 -6.57 -1.02 27.81
CA ASN A 537 -5.29 -1.21 28.49
C ASN A 537 -5.50 -1.06 30.00
N ALA A 538 -4.84 -1.89 30.80
CA ALA A 538 -4.93 -1.81 32.27
C ALA A 538 -4.54 -0.43 32.84
N TYR A 539 -3.78 0.36 32.07
CA TYR A 539 -3.31 1.71 32.42
C TYR A 539 -4.29 2.83 32.00
N GLU A 540 -5.33 2.56 31.20
CA GLU A 540 -6.33 3.58 30.81
C GLU A 540 -7.25 4.00 31.97
N ASN A 541 -7.25 3.25 33.07
CA ASN A 541 -7.96 3.59 34.31
C ASN A 541 -7.07 4.29 35.35
N ASP A 542 -5.82 4.67 35.03
CA ASP A 542 -4.99 5.45 35.95
C ASP A 542 -5.48 6.91 35.96
N PRO A 543 -6.04 7.40 37.10
CA PRO A 543 -6.56 8.76 37.20
C PRO A 543 -5.49 9.83 36.92
N ASN A 544 -4.20 9.49 37.06
CA ASN A 544 -3.09 10.40 36.85
C ASN A 544 -2.74 10.62 35.37
N LEU A 545 -3.24 9.77 34.46
CA LEU A 545 -2.99 9.87 33.01
C LEU A 545 -4.17 10.50 32.24
N LEU A 546 -5.33 10.69 32.89
CA LEU A 546 -6.52 11.32 32.30
C LEU A 546 -6.25 12.78 31.86
N THR A 547 -5.37 13.50 32.55
CA THR A 547 -5.04 14.91 32.26
C THR A 547 -4.26 15.08 30.96
N PHE A 548 -3.54 14.06 30.49
CA PHE A 548 -2.84 14.09 29.21
C PHE A 548 -3.72 13.63 28.03
N GLN A 549 -4.78 12.86 28.30
CA GLN A 549 -5.76 12.45 27.28
C GLN A 549 -6.78 13.54 26.94
N GLY A 550 -6.97 14.53 27.82
CA GLY A 550 -7.82 15.70 27.58
C GLY A 550 -7.25 16.70 26.55
N MET A 551 -5.97 16.58 26.20
CA MET A 551 -5.38 17.28 25.05
C MET A 551 -5.18 16.29 23.92
N LYS A 552 -6.26 15.97 23.19
CA LYS A 552 -6.13 15.34 21.88
C LYS A 552 -5.32 16.30 21.02
N SER A 553 -4.04 16.01 20.78
CA SER A 553 -3.19 16.88 19.96
C SER A 553 -3.79 17.12 18.57
N VAL A 554 -4.60 16.19 18.06
CA VAL A 554 -5.37 16.34 16.81
C VAL A 554 -6.46 17.42 16.89
N GLU A 555 -7.08 17.65 18.04
CA GLU A 555 -8.06 18.76 18.23
C GLU A 555 -7.38 20.13 18.33
N ALA A 556 -6.12 20.18 18.78
CA ALA A 556 -5.33 21.41 18.85
C ALA A 556 -4.55 21.71 17.55
N PHE A 557 -4.21 20.68 16.77
CA PHE A 557 -3.21 20.77 15.70
C PHE A 557 -3.68 20.18 14.36
N GLY A 558 -4.81 19.47 14.28
CA GLY A 558 -5.24 18.78 13.05
C GLY A 558 -4.48 17.46 12.82
N SER A 559 -4.87 16.69 11.80
CA SER A 559 -4.14 15.46 11.44
C SER A 559 -2.75 15.79 10.89
N VAL A 560 -1.75 14.93 11.12
CA VAL A 560 -0.37 15.13 10.60
C VAL A 560 -0.34 15.24 9.06
N GLU A 561 -1.34 14.67 8.38
CA GLU A 561 -1.54 14.77 6.94
C GLU A 561 -2.19 16.11 6.52
N GLU A 562 -3.02 16.71 7.36
CA GLU A 562 -3.52 18.09 7.18
C GLU A 562 -2.47 19.14 7.54
N MET A 563 -1.62 18.90 8.55
CA MET A 563 -0.54 19.82 8.94
C MET A 563 0.56 19.94 7.90
N ASN A 564 0.77 18.91 7.06
CA ASN A 564 1.75 18.92 5.98
C ASN A 564 1.27 19.60 4.68
N THR A 565 0.17 20.36 4.71
CA THR A 565 -0.30 21.15 3.55
C THR A 565 -0.06 22.65 3.68
N ALA A 566 0.54 23.11 4.78
CA ALA A 566 1.05 24.47 4.91
C ALA A 566 2.56 24.47 4.67
N ASP A 567 2.96 24.39 3.40
CA ASP A 567 3.95 25.24 2.75
C ASP A 567 4.29 24.67 1.35
N LEU A 568 3.88 25.47 0.35
CA LEU A 568 4.24 25.56 -1.08
C LEU A 568 5.20 24.52 -1.70
#